data_AF-A0A7S3X6B1-F1
#
_entry.id   AF-A0A7S3X6B1-F1
#
_cell.length_a   1.000
_cell.length_b   1.000
_cell.length_c   1.000
_cell.angle_alpha   90.00
_cell.angle_beta   90.00
_cell.angle_gamma   90.00
#
_symmetry.space_group_name_H-M   'P 1'
#
loop_
_entity.id
_entity.type
_entity.pdbx_description
1 polymer ?
#
loop_
_entity_poly.entity_id
_entity_poly.type
_entity_poly.pdbx_seq_one_letter_code
_entity_poly.pdbx_strand_id
1 'polypeptide(L)'
;TRWHTMSQSLLDNWSEEGCAAAISEAAASPADPSAPNPLKVVLHDLSSAVVRGALEPERLVTVLSDVALVDRALLPRVQSDLADIFWFLGLRIEAEKSDEDGDGAPKQQLLALVAALLQAELVAPELLKARLDPEMLQEAGLVASHADFHRAQVRLNTRALYTQQKYNLLREGSEGYSKLVTELAELPAGPRDGTSTRGCTRAAEVVANVQSLIGYFDLDPNRVLDLVLEALEAVPSRASHRSLVELFNPQYLPHVLGFKFQFYKGEAEATPLSLYALCGLLLKQGAVELEQVLPHLEPSLPKLREMHAADVARQVAAAKRIGSVLFGDAKPAPAEEAEAEAEADGGAARMQPLGVLSALLQLREWGSASRLMELLDGVDVASYPPVGAALCRIVDFLTKPAYATVSVGARLLPSKEVQKPPAPAAAEARPAEGGGSGGGSGGGTTAG
;
A
#
# COMPACT_ATOMS: atom_id res chain seq x y z
N THR A 1 -3.15 -22.42 51.42
CA THR A 1 -3.60 -23.23 52.58
C THR A 1 -4.47 -22.44 53.54
N ARG A 2 -4.01 -21.37 54.20
CA ARG A 2 -4.84 -20.58 55.15
C ARG A 2 -6.22 -20.19 54.59
N TRP A 3 -6.27 -19.61 53.40
CA TRP A 3 -7.52 -19.16 52.78
C TRP A 3 -8.46 -20.30 52.42
N HIS A 4 -7.96 -21.44 51.90
CA HIS A 4 -8.78 -22.63 51.66
C HIS A 4 -9.39 -23.21 52.94
N THR A 5 -8.61 -23.28 54.03
CA THR A 5 -9.11 -23.76 55.33
C THR A 5 -10.17 -22.80 55.89
N MET A 6 -9.98 -21.50 55.68
CA MET A 6 -10.95 -20.47 56.05
C MET A 6 -12.23 -20.59 55.21
N SER A 7 -12.12 -20.74 53.89
CA SER A 7 -13.26 -21.00 52.99
C SER A 7 -14.04 -22.26 53.39
N GLN A 8 -13.35 -23.36 53.72
CA GLN A 8 -13.99 -24.59 54.20
C GLN A 8 -14.74 -24.35 55.52
N SER A 9 -14.14 -23.64 56.48
CA SER A 9 -14.81 -23.31 57.74
C SER A 9 -16.03 -22.38 57.57
N LEU A 10 -16.02 -21.51 56.55
CA LEU A 10 -17.13 -20.64 56.18
C LEU A 10 -18.27 -21.42 55.52
N LEU A 11 -17.94 -22.43 54.72
CA LEU A 11 -18.92 -23.33 54.12
C LEU A 11 -19.59 -24.22 55.18
N ASP A 12 -18.82 -24.71 56.16
CA ASP A 12 -19.35 -25.52 57.26
C ASP A 12 -20.23 -24.71 58.24
N ASN A 13 -19.91 -23.42 58.46
CA ASN A 13 -20.62 -22.52 59.37
C ASN A 13 -21.09 -21.24 58.66
N TRP A 14 -21.98 -21.38 57.68
CA TRP A 14 -22.39 -20.25 56.84
C TRP A 14 -22.99 -19.08 57.64
N SER A 15 -22.40 -17.90 57.49
CA SER A 15 -22.97 -16.61 57.87
C SER A 15 -22.68 -15.58 56.77
N GLU A 16 -23.68 -14.74 56.44
CA GLU A 16 -23.54 -13.70 55.40
C GLU A 16 -22.47 -12.67 55.80
N GLU A 17 -22.47 -12.27 57.08
CA GLU A 17 -21.45 -11.40 57.67
C GLU A 17 -20.04 -12.02 57.66
N GLY A 18 -19.92 -13.32 57.92
CA GLY A 18 -18.62 -14.02 57.91
C GLY A 18 -18.02 -14.13 56.51
N CYS A 19 -18.86 -14.37 55.49
CA CYS A 19 -18.41 -14.41 54.09
C CYS A 19 -18.00 -13.02 53.59
N ALA A 20 -18.78 -11.99 53.95
CA ALA A 20 -18.48 -10.61 53.64
C ALA A 20 -17.16 -10.12 54.27
N ALA A 21 -16.94 -10.47 55.54
CA ALA A 21 -15.70 -10.18 56.25
C ALA A 21 -14.50 -10.90 55.59
N ALA A 22 -14.67 -12.16 55.18
CA ALA A 22 -13.64 -12.90 54.48
C ALA A 22 -13.27 -12.30 53.11
N ILE A 23 -14.26 -11.84 52.34
CA ILE A 23 -14.04 -11.14 51.06
C ILE A 23 -13.30 -9.82 51.28
N SER A 24 -13.71 -9.05 52.29
CA SER A 24 -13.07 -7.77 52.63
C SER A 24 -11.64 -7.95 53.16
N GLU A 25 -11.40 -8.94 54.02
CA GLU A 25 -10.06 -9.29 54.54
C GLU A 25 -9.16 -9.79 53.40
N ALA A 26 -9.69 -10.63 52.51
CA ALA A 26 -8.97 -11.14 51.35
C ALA A 26 -8.65 -10.02 50.35
N ALA A 27 -9.55 -9.05 50.15
CA ALA A 27 -9.32 -7.91 49.28
C ALA A 27 -8.28 -6.91 49.84
N ALA A 28 -8.24 -6.75 51.16
CA ALA A 28 -7.29 -5.88 51.88
C ALA A 28 -5.90 -6.50 52.06
N SER A 29 -5.80 -7.84 51.95
CA SER A 29 -4.52 -8.54 52.06
C SER A 29 -3.60 -8.19 50.87
N PRO A 30 -2.31 -7.88 51.11
CA PRO A 30 -1.39 -7.53 50.04
C PRO A 30 -1.19 -8.72 49.09
N ALA A 31 -1.33 -8.46 47.79
CA ALA A 31 -1.08 -9.45 46.76
C ALA A 31 0.44 -9.70 46.65
N ASP A 32 0.89 -10.87 47.10
CA ASP A 32 2.25 -11.36 46.85
C ASP A 32 2.28 -12.02 45.47
N PRO A 33 3.16 -11.61 44.54
CA PRO A 33 3.27 -12.21 43.21
C PRO A 33 3.67 -13.69 43.23
N SER A 34 4.23 -14.19 44.34
CA SER A 34 4.60 -15.60 44.52
C SER A 34 3.50 -16.48 45.12
N ALA A 35 2.40 -15.89 45.59
CA ALA A 35 1.31 -16.60 46.27
C ALA A 35 -0.04 -16.44 45.52
N PRO A 36 -0.98 -17.39 45.68
CA PRO A 36 -2.32 -17.26 45.13
C PRO A 36 -3.02 -16.02 45.70
N ASN A 37 -3.63 -15.21 44.84
CA ASN A 37 -4.36 -14.03 45.27
C ASN A 37 -5.50 -14.45 46.23
N PRO A 38 -5.49 -13.97 47.48
CA PRO A 38 -6.44 -14.41 48.51
C PRO A 38 -7.90 -14.18 48.12
N LEU A 39 -8.20 -13.08 47.44
CA LEU A 39 -9.56 -12.77 46.97
C LEU A 39 -10.04 -13.79 45.94
N LYS A 40 -9.18 -14.14 44.98
CA LYS A 40 -9.48 -15.17 43.96
C LYS A 40 -9.70 -16.53 44.60
N VAL A 41 -8.95 -16.90 45.63
CA VAL A 41 -9.10 -18.18 46.35
C VAL A 41 -10.47 -18.26 47.04
N VAL A 42 -10.85 -17.22 47.80
CA VAL A 42 -12.14 -17.20 48.51
C VAL A 42 -13.31 -17.23 47.51
N LEU A 43 -13.27 -16.38 46.48
CA LEU A 43 -14.33 -16.34 45.45
C LEU A 43 -14.41 -17.66 44.66
N HIS A 44 -13.26 -18.29 44.37
CA HIS A 44 -13.22 -19.59 43.70
C HIS A 44 -13.85 -20.68 44.57
N ASP A 45 -13.51 -20.73 45.86
CA ASP A 45 -14.04 -21.75 46.77
C ASP A 45 -15.54 -21.61 46.97
N LEU A 46 -16.04 -20.38 47.12
CA LEU A 46 -17.48 -20.08 47.19
C LEU A 46 -18.18 -20.48 45.89
N SER A 47 -17.66 -20.07 44.73
CA SER A 47 -18.24 -20.41 43.43
C SER A 47 -18.18 -21.93 43.17
N SER A 48 -17.10 -22.59 43.57
CA SER A 48 -16.96 -24.04 43.45
C SER A 48 -17.85 -24.81 44.41
N ALA A 49 -18.26 -24.23 45.55
CA ALA A 49 -19.25 -24.82 46.45
C ALA A 49 -20.66 -24.75 45.84
N VAL A 50 -20.99 -23.65 45.16
CA VAL A 50 -22.24 -23.53 44.38
C VAL A 50 -22.30 -24.57 43.27
N VAL A 51 -21.21 -24.73 42.50
CA VAL A 51 -21.12 -25.70 41.39
C VAL A 51 -21.19 -27.16 41.85
N ARG A 52 -20.90 -27.45 43.12
CA ARG A 52 -21.04 -28.80 43.71
C ARG A 52 -22.40 -29.00 44.40
N GLY A 53 -23.27 -28.00 44.39
CA GLY A 53 -24.58 -28.03 45.06
C GLY A 53 -24.52 -27.93 46.59
N ALA A 54 -23.37 -27.56 47.16
CA ALA A 54 -23.25 -27.33 48.59
C ALA A 54 -23.82 -25.96 49.03
N LEU A 55 -24.02 -25.04 48.08
CA LEU A 55 -24.53 -23.71 48.32
C LEU A 55 -25.49 -23.27 47.20
N GLU A 56 -26.62 -22.65 47.57
CA GLU A 56 -27.54 -22.05 46.61
C GLU A 56 -26.95 -20.77 46.00
N PRO A 57 -27.09 -20.54 44.67
CA PRO A 57 -26.57 -19.34 44.00
C PRO A 57 -27.06 -18.02 44.62
N GLU A 58 -28.31 -18.00 45.08
CA GLU A 58 -28.94 -16.81 45.68
C GLU A 58 -28.19 -16.32 46.93
N ARG A 59 -27.61 -17.23 47.73
CA ARG A 59 -26.88 -16.84 48.95
C ARG A 59 -25.56 -16.16 48.65
N LEU A 60 -24.93 -16.49 47.52
CA LEU A 60 -23.73 -15.78 47.08
C LEU A 60 -24.09 -14.42 46.51
N VAL A 61 -25.23 -14.31 45.81
CA VAL A 61 -25.77 -13.04 45.32
C VAL A 61 -26.12 -12.10 46.49
N THR A 62 -26.78 -12.58 47.55
CA THR A 62 -27.14 -11.73 48.71
C THR A 62 -25.90 -11.11 49.34
N VAL A 63 -24.88 -11.92 49.62
CA VAL A 63 -23.62 -11.45 50.22
C VAL A 63 -22.90 -10.42 49.34
N LEU A 64 -22.87 -10.64 48.02
CA LEU A 64 -22.18 -9.74 47.08
C LEU A 64 -22.98 -8.47 46.75
N SER A 65 -24.32 -8.52 46.83
CA SER A 65 -25.22 -7.39 46.54
C SER A 65 -25.39 -6.44 47.73
N ASP A 66 -25.18 -6.93 48.96
CA ASP A 66 -25.32 -6.10 50.15
C ASP A 66 -24.13 -5.16 50.33
N VAL A 67 -24.40 -3.87 50.14
CA VAL A 67 -23.44 -2.77 50.26
C VAL A 67 -22.94 -2.60 51.71
N ALA A 68 -23.70 -3.07 52.71
CA ALA A 68 -23.26 -3.08 54.10
C ALA A 68 -22.19 -4.17 54.35
N LEU A 69 -22.17 -5.20 53.50
CA LEU A 69 -21.30 -6.37 53.61
C LEU A 69 -20.05 -6.26 52.73
N VAL A 70 -20.19 -5.76 51.50
CA VAL A 70 -19.06 -5.57 50.57
C VAL A 70 -19.01 -4.13 50.06
N ASP A 71 -17.87 -3.47 50.25
CA ASP A 71 -17.66 -2.09 49.79
C ASP A 71 -17.78 -2.01 48.25
N ARG A 72 -18.54 -1.04 47.76
CA ARG A 72 -18.72 -0.74 46.33
C ARG A 72 -17.41 -0.49 45.60
N ALA A 73 -16.37 -0.01 46.29
CA ALA A 73 -15.04 0.16 45.71
C ALA A 73 -14.39 -1.17 45.26
N LEU A 74 -14.78 -2.29 45.88
CA LEU A 74 -14.26 -3.62 45.55
C LEU A 74 -15.00 -4.28 44.39
N LEU A 75 -16.20 -3.80 44.06
CA LEU A 75 -17.08 -4.41 43.06
C LEU A 75 -16.42 -4.59 41.68
N PRO A 76 -15.68 -3.63 41.10
CA PRO A 76 -15.01 -3.84 39.81
C PRO A 76 -13.95 -4.94 39.84
N ARG A 77 -13.27 -5.10 40.99
CA ARG A 77 -12.23 -6.12 41.19
C ARG A 77 -12.85 -7.49 41.36
N VAL A 78 -13.92 -7.60 42.16
CA VAL A 78 -14.71 -8.82 42.32
C VAL A 78 -15.32 -9.25 40.99
N GLN A 79 -15.88 -8.32 40.21
CA GLN A 79 -16.39 -8.56 38.85
C GLN A 79 -15.33 -9.19 37.93
N SER A 80 -14.14 -8.58 37.89
CA SER A 80 -13.01 -9.12 37.14
C SER A 80 -12.61 -10.51 37.63
N ASP A 81 -12.47 -10.70 38.93
CA ASP A 81 -12.01 -11.98 39.47
C ASP A 81 -13.05 -13.10 39.27
N LEU A 82 -14.34 -12.80 39.40
CA LEU A 82 -15.44 -13.75 39.12
C LEU A 82 -15.47 -14.19 37.66
N ALA A 83 -15.24 -13.27 36.71
CA ALA A 83 -15.19 -13.62 35.29
C ALA A 83 -14.04 -14.62 34.99
N ASP A 84 -12.86 -14.42 35.60
CA ASP A 84 -11.73 -15.36 35.49
C ASP A 84 -12.07 -16.71 36.14
N ILE A 85 -12.75 -16.68 37.28
CA ILE A 85 -13.14 -17.89 38.01
C ILE A 85 -14.19 -18.69 37.22
N PHE A 86 -15.17 -18.05 36.59
CA PHE A 86 -16.16 -18.76 35.76
C PHE A 86 -15.52 -19.41 34.55
N TRP A 87 -14.58 -18.71 33.90
CA TRP A 87 -13.80 -19.29 32.82
C TRP A 87 -13.02 -20.53 33.31
N PHE A 88 -12.30 -20.40 34.43
CA PHE A 88 -11.52 -21.50 35.00
C PHE A 88 -12.38 -22.68 35.46
N LEU A 89 -13.52 -22.42 36.09
CA LEU A 89 -14.48 -23.45 36.52
C LEU A 89 -15.11 -24.15 35.31
N GLY A 90 -15.44 -23.40 34.24
CA GLY A 90 -15.91 -23.95 32.98
C GLY A 90 -14.89 -24.93 32.39
N LEU A 91 -13.64 -24.51 32.29
CA LEU A 91 -12.54 -25.36 31.79
C LEU A 91 -12.33 -26.60 32.66
N ARG A 92 -12.41 -26.45 34.00
CA ARG A 92 -12.28 -27.58 34.93
C ARG A 92 -13.41 -28.59 34.75
N ILE A 93 -14.65 -28.13 34.65
CA ILE A 93 -15.82 -29.00 34.43
C ILE A 93 -15.68 -29.75 33.10
N GLU A 94 -15.19 -29.09 32.05
CA GLU A 94 -14.96 -29.73 30.76
C GLU A 94 -13.85 -30.79 30.81
N ALA A 95 -12.78 -30.54 31.55
CA ALA A 95 -11.70 -31.51 31.75
C ALA A 95 -12.11 -32.71 32.64
N GLU A 96 -13.04 -32.50 33.57
CA GLU A 96 -13.58 -33.53 34.47
C GLU A 96 -14.67 -34.40 33.83
N LYS A 97 -15.12 -34.10 32.60
CA LYS A 97 -16.07 -34.95 31.86
C LYS A 97 -15.44 -36.30 31.52
N SER A 98 -15.76 -37.32 32.30
CA SER A 98 -15.66 -38.73 31.91
C SER A 98 -16.81 -39.07 30.96
N ASP A 99 -16.58 -39.83 29.89
CA ASP A 99 -17.60 -40.28 28.91
C ASP A 99 -18.78 -41.08 29.54
N GLU A 100 -18.72 -41.39 30.83
CA GLU A 100 -19.69 -42.24 31.56
C GLU A 100 -20.59 -41.48 32.56
N ASP A 101 -20.31 -40.21 32.88
CA ASP A 101 -21.08 -39.44 33.86
C ASP A 101 -22.18 -38.60 33.18
N GLY A 102 -23.37 -39.20 33.07
CA GLY A 102 -24.55 -38.63 32.43
C GLY A 102 -25.25 -37.47 33.16
N ASP A 103 -24.58 -36.73 34.04
CA ASP A 103 -25.23 -35.61 34.75
C ASP A 103 -24.46 -34.30 34.55
N GLY A 104 -24.95 -33.48 33.60
CA GLY A 104 -24.48 -32.10 33.38
C GLY A 104 -24.78 -31.14 34.53
N ALA A 105 -25.13 -31.66 35.71
CA ALA A 105 -25.44 -30.93 36.93
C ALA A 105 -24.42 -29.82 37.29
N PRO A 106 -23.09 -30.05 37.33
CA PRO A 106 -22.15 -29.00 37.69
C PRO A 106 -22.11 -27.87 36.64
N LYS A 107 -22.29 -28.21 35.36
CA LYS A 107 -22.39 -27.22 34.27
C LYS A 107 -23.67 -26.39 34.41
N GLN A 108 -24.80 -27.03 34.68
CA GLN A 108 -26.08 -26.36 34.91
C GLN A 108 -26.04 -25.44 36.13
N GLN A 109 -25.41 -25.85 37.22
CA GLN A 109 -25.24 -25.02 38.42
C GLN A 109 -24.32 -23.82 38.16
N LEU A 110 -23.25 -23.98 37.37
CA LEU A 110 -22.41 -22.85 36.95
C LEU A 110 -23.21 -21.86 36.10
N LEU A 111 -24.00 -22.33 35.15
CA LEU A 111 -24.87 -21.48 34.32
C LEU A 111 -25.94 -20.77 35.15
N ALA A 112 -26.53 -21.46 36.13
CA ALA A 112 -27.49 -20.86 37.07
C ALA A 112 -26.83 -19.76 37.92
N LEU A 113 -25.60 -19.99 38.39
CA LEU A 113 -24.83 -18.98 39.13
C LEU A 113 -24.52 -17.75 38.26
N VAL A 114 -24.06 -17.96 37.02
CA VAL A 114 -23.80 -16.86 36.07
C VAL A 114 -25.09 -16.08 35.80
N ALA A 115 -26.21 -16.77 35.59
CA ALA A 115 -27.51 -16.13 35.38
C ALA A 115 -27.97 -15.31 36.60
N ALA A 116 -27.83 -15.85 37.81
CA ALA A 116 -28.21 -15.16 39.05
C ALA A 116 -27.36 -13.89 39.28
N LEU A 117 -26.05 -13.95 39.01
CA LEU A 117 -25.15 -12.80 39.15
C LEU A 117 -25.35 -11.75 38.05
N LEU A 118 -25.73 -12.17 36.84
CA LEU A 118 -26.15 -11.25 35.76
C LEU A 118 -27.44 -10.52 36.11
N GLN A 119 -28.44 -11.24 36.65
CA GLN A 119 -29.71 -10.64 37.08
C GLN A 119 -29.54 -9.63 38.22
N ALA A 120 -28.58 -9.87 39.11
CA ALA A 120 -28.25 -8.96 40.21
C ALA A 120 -27.31 -7.81 39.83
N GLU A 121 -26.95 -7.67 38.54
CA GLU A 121 -25.99 -6.67 38.03
C GLU A 121 -24.61 -6.74 38.73
N LEU A 122 -24.27 -7.89 39.31
CA LEU A 122 -23.01 -8.12 40.01
C LEU A 122 -21.87 -8.45 39.06
N VAL A 123 -22.16 -8.79 37.80
CA VAL A 123 -21.18 -9.02 36.72
C VAL A 123 -21.67 -8.37 35.43
N ALA A 124 -20.79 -7.62 34.75
CA ALA A 124 -21.11 -6.98 33.49
C ALA A 124 -21.12 -8.00 32.33
N PRO A 125 -22.14 -8.02 31.45
CA PRO A 125 -22.22 -8.94 30.33
C PRO A 125 -21.08 -8.74 29.32
N GLU A 126 -20.54 -7.53 29.19
CA GLU A 126 -19.39 -7.21 28.33
C GLU A 126 -18.12 -7.93 28.81
N LEU A 127 -17.93 -8.02 30.12
CA LEU A 127 -16.76 -8.65 30.73
C LEU A 127 -16.77 -10.17 30.51
N LEU A 128 -17.94 -10.80 30.63
CA LEU A 128 -18.10 -12.23 30.36
C LEU A 128 -17.89 -12.53 28.88
N LYS A 129 -18.44 -11.71 27.97
CA LYS A 129 -18.21 -11.85 26.51
C LYS A 129 -16.73 -11.72 26.11
N ALA A 130 -15.93 -11.01 26.91
CA ALA A 130 -14.51 -10.84 26.65
C ALA A 130 -13.63 -12.01 27.13
N ARG A 131 -14.12 -12.84 28.07
CA ARG A 131 -13.29 -13.86 28.75
C ARG A 131 -13.81 -15.29 28.66
N LEU A 132 -15.12 -15.49 28.59
CA LEU A 132 -15.72 -16.83 28.50
C LEU A 132 -15.65 -17.38 27.08
N ASP A 133 -15.61 -18.71 26.97
CA ASP A 133 -15.60 -19.41 25.71
C ASP A 133 -16.97 -19.31 24.98
N PRO A 134 -16.98 -19.33 23.63
CA PRO A 134 -18.21 -19.14 22.85
C PRO A 134 -19.34 -20.12 23.16
N GLU A 135 -19.01 -21.36 23.53
CA GLU A 135 -19.99 -22.39 23.90
C GLU A 135 -20.70 -22.05 25.22
N MET A 136 -19.92 -21.67 26.24
CA MET A 136 -20.44 -21.25 27.54
C MET A 136 -21.28 -19.97 27.44
N LEU A 137 -20.89 -19.04 26.56
CA LEU A 137 -21.67 -17.82 26.28
C LEU A 137 -23.04 -18.12 25.65
N GLN A 138 -23.12 -19.12 24.77
CA GLN A 138 -24.40 -19.54 24.18
C GLN A 138 -25.29 -20.19 25.24
N GLU A 139 -24.73 -21.08 26.05
CA GLU A 139 -25.47 -21.79 27.09
C GLU A 139 -25.93 -20.86 28.23
N ALA A 140 -25.15 -19.83 28.54
CA ALA A 140 -25.54 -18.78 29.48
C ALA A 140 -26.57 -17.79 28.91
N GLY A 141 -26.96 -17.93 27.63
CA GLY A 141 -27.93 -17.06 26.97
C GLY A 141 -27.40 -15.65 26.65
N LEU A 142 -26.09 -15.43 26.76
CA LEU A 142 -25.44 -14.14 26.46
C LEU A 142 -25.27 -13.91 24.95
N VAL A 143 -25.29 -14.99 24.17
CA VAL A 143 -25.08 -15.02 22.72
C VAL A 143 -26.05 -16.03 22.09
N ALA A 144 -26.64 -15.69 20.94
CA ALA A 144 -27.62 -16.56 20.28
C ALA A 144 -27.00 -17.80 19.62
N SER A 145 -25.76 -17.71 19.12
CA SER A 145 -25.06 -18.76 18.37
C SER A 145 -23.55 -18.67 18.62
N HIS A 146 -22.96 -19.72 19.18
CA HIS A 146 -21.51 -19.81 19.42
C HIS A 146 -20.73 -19.75 18.10
N ALA A 147 -21.26 -20.38 17.04
CA ALA A 147 -20.60 -20.46 15.75
C ALA A 147 -20.50 -19.08 15.07
N ASP A 148 -21.56 -18.28 15.13
CA ASP A 148 -21.55 -16.93 14.54
C ASP A 148 -20.68 -15.97 15.34
N PHE A 149 -20.69 -16.10 16.67
CA PHE A 149 -19.81 -15.34 17.54
C PHE A 149 -18.33 -15.68 17.30
N HIS A 150 -17.98 -16.97 17.22
CA HIS A 150 -16.62 -17.39 16.90
C HIS A 150 -16.18 -16.91 15.51
N ARG A 151 -17.05 -16.98 14.48
CA ARG A 151 -16.77 -16.38 13.16
C ARG A 151 -16.56 -14.87 13.24
N ALA A 152 -17.35 -14.16 14.05
CA ALA A 152 -17.19 -12.72 14.26
C ALA A 152 -15.86 -12.40 14.96
N GLN A 153 -15.51 -13.16 16.00
CA GLN A 153 -14.24 -13.05 16.73
C GLN A 153 -13.04 -13.30 15.82
N VAL A 154 -13.07 -14.38 15.02
CA VAL A 154 -12.01 -14.67 14.03
C VAL A 154 -11.88 -13.53 13.03
N ARG A 155 -12.98 -13.04 12.45
CA ARG A 155 -12.93 -11.89 11.52
C ARG A 155 -12.34 -10.64 12.15
N LEU A 156 -12.70 -10.36 13.41
CA LEU A 156 -12.20 -9.19 14.13
C LEU A 156 -10.70 -9.31 14.43
N ASN A 157 -10.25 -10.48 14.90
CA ASN A 157 -8.84 -10.76 15.16
C ASN A 157 -8.03 -10.71 13.86
N THR A 158 -8.51 -11.36 12.79
CA THR A 158 -7.88 -11.31 11.47
C THR A 158 -7.79 -9.86 10.98
N ARG A 159 -8.86 -9.06 11.15
CA ARG A 159 -8.80 -7.65 10.78
C ARG A 159 -7.73 -6.92 11.60
N ALA A 160 -7.74 -7.04 12.91
CA ALA A 160 -6.80 -6.38 13.80
C ALA A 160 -5.32 -6.75 13.53
N LEU A 161 -5.06 -8.01 13.18
CA LEU A 161 -3.70 -8.51 12.93
C LEU A 161 -3.19 -8.26 11.51
N TYR A 162 -4.07 -8.32 10.50
CA TYR A 162 -3.66 -8.34 9.09
C TYR A 162 -4.01 -7.08 8.30
N THR A 163 -4.86 -6.17 8.81
CA THR A 163 -5.04 -4.87 8.13
C THR A 163 -3.92 -3.93 8.55
N GLN A 164 -2.92 -3.78 7.68
CA GLN A 164 -1.99 -2.66 7.79
C GLN A 164 -2.75 -1.38 7.47
N GLN A 165 -2.71 -0.40 8.39
CA GLN A 165 -3.24 0.92 8.09
C GLN A 165 -2.34 1.55 7.03
N LYS A 166 -2.91 1.78 5.84
CA LYS A 166 -2.26 2.51 4.74
C LYS A 166 -3.23 3.52 4.21
N TYR A 167 -2.82 4.77 4.14
CA TYR A 167 -3.64 5.83 3.56
C TYR A 167 -3.43 5.83 2.06
N ASN A 168 -4.49 5.56 1.30
CA ASN A 168 -4.44 5.50 -0.17
C ASN A 168 -5.08 6.74 -0.81
N LEU A 169 -5.99 7.41 -0.09
CA LEU A 169 -6.67 8.59 -0.62
C LEU A 169 -6.04 9.87 -0.07
N LEU A 170 -5.94 10.89 -0.93
CA LEU A 170 -5.34 12.19 -0.57
C LEU A 170 -5.99 12.84 0.65
N ARG A 171 -7.30 12.65 0.83
CA ARG A 171 -8.06 13.19 1.97
C ARG A 171 -7.74 12.51 3.30
N GLU A 172 -7.26 11.27 3.28
CA GLU A 172 -6.97 10.48 4.48
C GLU A 172 -5.60 10.86 5.07
N GLY A 173 -4.62 11.12 4.20
CA GLY A 173 -3.24 11.49 4.57
C GLY A 173 -2.81 12.85 4.00
N SER A 174 -3.66 13.87 4.12
CA SER A 174 -3.46 15.17 3.44
C SER A 174 -2.09 15.82 3.72
N GLU A 175 -1.60 15.75 4.96
CA GLU A 175 -0.26 16.25 5.32
C GLU A 175 0.85 15.45 4.64
N GLY A 176 0.81 14.12 4.72
CA GLY A 176 1.82 13.23 4.15
C GLY A 176 1.93 13.39 2.63
N TYR A 177 0.78 13.42 1.94
CA TYR A 177 0.76 13.66 0.49
C TYR A 177 1.18 15.08 0.10
N SER A 178 0.84 16.11 0.88
CA SER A 178 1.29 17.49 0.60
C SER A 178 2.81 17.61 0.74
N LYS A 179 3.39 17.00 1.77
CA LYS A 179 4.85 16.94 1.97
C LYS A 179 5.53 16.15 0.86
N LEU A 180 4.93 15.03 0.44
CA LEU A 180 5.42 14.23 -0.68
C LEU A 180 5.47 15.05 -1.98
N VAL A 181 4.37 15.70 -2.37
CA VAL A 181 4.32 16.51 -3.60
C VAL A 181 5.34 17.64 -3.56
N THR A 182 5.48 18.29 -2.39
CA THR A 182 6.50 19.33 -2.19
C THR A 182 7.91 18.78 -2.36
N GLU A 183 8.18 17.59 -1.81
CA GLU A 183 9.48 16.93 -1.93
C GLU A 183 9.80 16.50 -3.38
N LEU A 184 8.80 16.01 -4.12
CA LEU A 184 8.95 15.68 -5.54
C LEU A 184 9.22 16.92 -6.40
N ALA A 185 8.71 18.08 -6.01
CA ALA A 185 8.98 19.35 -6.70
C ALA A 185 10.43 19.81 -6.56
N GLU A 186 11.12 19.38 -5.50
CA GLU A 186 12.55 19.67 -5.23
C GLU A 186 13.51 18.80 -6.06
N LEU A 187 13.00 17.82 -6.81
CA LEU A 187 13.82 16.93 -7.63
C LEU A 187 14.56 17.72 -8.72
N PRO A 188 15.91 17.68 -8.76
CA PRO A 188 16.70 18.53 -9.65
C PRO A 188 16.53 18.09 -11.09
N ALA A 189 16.13 18.94 -12.03
CA ALA A 189 15.93 18.49 -13.42
C ALA A 189 17.24 18.42 -14.24
N GLY A 190 18.38 18.83 -13.65
CA GLY A 190 19.70 18.69 -14.26
C GLY A 190 20.85 19.20 -13.37
N PRO A 191 22.11 19.07 -13.82
CA PRO A 191 23.30 19.38 -13.00
C PRO A 191 23.50 20.85 -12.61
N ARG A 192 22.72 21.78 -13.20
CA ARG A 192 22.79 23.24 -12.96
C ARG A 192 21.42 23.85 -12.68
N ASP A 193 20.48 23.04 -12.21
CA ASP A 193 19.11 23.48 -12.04
C ASP A 193 18.91 24.20 -10.70
N GLY A 194 18.41 25.44 -10.76
CA GLY A 194 18.13 26.29 -9.59
C GLY A 194 16.69 26.16 -9.08
N THR A 195 15.95 25.15 -9.57
CA THR A 195 14.54 24.88 -9.24
C THR A 195 14.35 24.40 -7.81
N SER A 196 15.36 23.81 -7.18
CA SER A 196 15.28 23.40 -5.77
C SER A 196 15.35 24.62 -4.86
N THR A 197 14.32 24.81 -4.04
CA THR A 197 14.28 25.85 -3.00
C THR A 197 15.21 25.53 -1.83
N ARG A 198 15.54 24.24 -1.64
CA ARG A 198 16.43 23.76 -0.56
C ARG A 198 17.87 23.49 -1.01
N GLY A 199 18.19 23.69 -2.29
CA GLY A 199 19.51 23.40 -2.84
C GLY A 199 19.82 21.90 -2.95
N CYS A 200 18.79 21.05 -3.11
CA CYS A 200 18.97 19.62 -3.38
C CYS A 200 19.73 19.43 -4.70
N THR A 201 20.93 18.86 -4.62
CA THR A 201 21.78 18.60 -5.79
C THR A 201 21.71 17.15 -6.27
N ARG A 202 21.18 16.24 -5.43
CA ARG A 202 21.18 14.80 -5.68
C ARG A 202 19.78 14.21 -5.56
N ALA A 203 19.38 13.43 -6.56
CA ALA A 203 18.13 12.68 -6.53
C ALA A 203 18.05 11.66 -5.38
N ALA A 204 19.19 11.14 -4.91
CA ALA A 204 19.26 10.20 -3.80
C ALA A 204 18.70 10.78 -2.48
N GLU A 205 18.84 12.08 -2.25
CA GLU A 205 18.30 12.76 -1.06
C GLU A 205 16.76 12.77 -1.11
N VAL A 206 16.19 13.11 -2.26
CA VAL A 206 14.74 13.07 -2.49
C VAL A 206 14.20 11.65 -2.34
N VAL A 207 14.90 10.64 -2.88
CA VAL A 207 14.49 9.23 -2.73
C VAL A 207 14.42 8.81 -1.25
N ALA A 208 15.44 9.16 -0.46
CA ALA A 208 15.47 8.86 0.98
C ALA A 208 14.36 9.59 1.74
N ASN A 209 14.06 10.83 1.36
CA ASN A 209 12.97 11.61 1.96
C ASN A 209 11.60 11.01 1.61
N VAL A 210 11.39 10.61 0.35
CA VAL A 210 10.16 9.93 -0.08
C VAL A 210 9.96 8.62 0.68
N GLN A 211 11.01 7.80 0.83
CA GLN A 211 10.98 6.59 1.66
C GLN A 211 10.58 6.88 3.11
N SER A 212 11.15 7.93 3.70
CA SER A 212 10.87 8.35 5.08
C SER A 212 9.42 8.82 5.23
N LEU A 213 8.88 9.54 4.24
CA LEU A 213 7.49 9.98 4.23
C LEU A 213 6.50 8.82 4.11
N ILE A 214 6.80 7.82 3.26
CA ILE A 214 5.99 6.60 3.15
C ILE A 214 5.87 5.90 4.51
N GLY A 215 6.99 5.73 5.21
CA GLY A 215 7.02 5.04 6.50
C GLY A 215 6.46 5.86 7.68
N TYR A 216 6.68 7.18 7.70
CA TYR A 216 6.23 8.03 8.81
C TYR A 216 4.72 8.31 8.77
N PHE A 217 4.16 8.49 7.57
CA PHE A 217 2.75 8.79 7.37
C PHE A 217 1.91 7.59 6.96
N ASP A 218 2.47 6.37 6.96
CA ASP A 218 1.79 5.14 6.51
C ASP A 218 1.10 5.32 5.13
N LEU A 219 1.81 5.93 4.17
CA LEU A 219 1.25 6.19 2.83
C LEU A 219 1.20 4.90 2.01
N ASP A 220 0.16 4.75 1.19
CA ASP A 220 0.10 3.63 0.24
C ASP A 220 1.16 3.77 -0.87
N PRO A 221 2.09 2.81 -1.02
CA PRO A 221 3.17 2.91 -2.00
C PRO A 221 2.71 2.99 -3.46
N ASN A 222 1.56 2.39 -3.81
CA ASN A 222 1.06 2.44 -5.18
C ASN A 222 0.52 3.83 -5.50
N ARG A 223 -0.15 4.50 -4.53
CA ARG A 223 -0.54 5.90 -4.70
C ARG A 223 0.66 6.84 -4.74
N VAL A 224 1.70 6.56 -3.95
CA VAL A 224 2.95 7.34 -4.01
C VAL A 224 3.63 7.16 -5.37
N LEU A 225 3.71 5.93 -5.91
CA LEU A 225 4.21 5.67 -7.26
C LEU A 225 3.43 6.47 -8.33
N ASP A 226 2.10 6.50 -8.21
CA ASP A 226 1.25 7.27 -9.13
C ASP A 226 1.60 8.76 -9.13
N LEU A 227 1.75 9.38 -7.95
CA LEU A 227 2.19 10.78 -7.81
C LEU A 227 3.62 11.01 -8.29
N VAL A 228 4.51 10.04 -8.09
CA VAL A 228 5.87 10.08 -8.64
C VAL A 228 5.81 10.12 -10.17
N LEU A 229 5.03 9.25 -10.80
CA LEU A 229 4.88 9.24 -12.25
C LEU A 229 4.29 10.56 -12.78
N GLU A 230 3.31 11.15 -12.08
CA GLU A 230 2.77 12.48 -12.42
C GLU A 230 3.82 13.58 -12.31
N ALA A 231 4.66 13.56 -11.27
CA ALA A 231 5.74 14.53 -11.11
C ALA A 231 6.81 14.40 -12.22
N LEU A 232 7.10 13.17 -12.67
CA LEU A 232 8.00 12.91 -13.79
C LEU A 232 7.38 13.30 -15.15
N GLU A 233 6.07 13.13 -15.31
CA GLU A 233 5.32 13.56 -16.49
C GLU A 233 5.34 15.09 -16.63
N ALA A 234 5.13 15.81 -15.52
CA ALA A 234 5.06 17.26 -15.51
C ALA A 234 6.38 17.93 -15.94
N VAL A 235 7.52 17.30 -15.65
CA VAL A 235 8.85 17.82 -16.02
C VAL A 235 9.70 16.70 -16.63
N PRO A 236 9.69 16.54 -17.97
CA PRO A 236 10.38 15.44 -18.65
C PRO A 236 11.90 15.37 -18.39
N SER A 237 12.55 16.48 -18.05
CA SER A 237 13.97 16.50 -17.67
C SER A 237 14.23 15.80 -16.33
N ARG A 238 13.23 15.70 -15.45
CA ARG A 238 13.32 14.93 -14.19
C ARG A 238 13.12 13.43 -14.39
N ALA A 239 12.46 13.03 -15.47
CA ALA A 239 12.21 11.63 -15.78
C ALA A 239 13.49 10.80 -16.03
N SER A 240 14.68 11.43 -16.14
CA SER A 240 15.96 10.72 -16.14
C SER A 240 16.36 10.12 -14.78
N HIS A 241 15.66 10.45 -13.69
CA HIS A 241 15.96 9.95 -12.35
C HIS A 241 15.46 8.53 -12.12
N ARG A 242 16.14 7.57 -12.76
CA ARG A 242 15.89 6.13 -12.63
C ARG A 242 15.77 5.64 -11.18
N SER A 243 16.57 6.21 -10.27
CA SER A 243 16.60 5.83 -8.85
C SER A 243 15.27 6.04 -8.12
N LEU A 244 14.44 6.99 -8.57
CA LEU A 244 13.12 7.25 -7.98
C LEU A 244 12.10 6.18 -8.39
N VAL A 245 12.21 5.69 -9.62
CA VAL A 245 11.35 4.63 -10.16
C VAL A 245 11.73 3.26 -9.59
N GLU A 246 13.03 3.01 -9.43
CA GLU A 246 13.58 1.78 -8.82
C GLU A 246 13.23 1.60 -7.33
N LEU A 247 12.71 2.64 -6.68
CA LEU A 247 12.20 2.55 -5.31
C LEU A 247 11.00 1.61 -5.19
N PHE A 248 10.19 1.53 -6.24
CA PHE A 248 8.92 0.81 -6.23
C PHE A 248 9.06 -0.56 -6.89
N ASN A 249 8.16 -1.48 -6.55
CA ASN A 249 8.17 -2.80 -7.17
C ASN A 249 7.81 -2.69 -8.66
N PRO A 250 8.69 -3.16 -9.58
CA PRO A 250 8.52 -3.03 -11.02
C PRO A 250 7.22 -3.63 -11.55
N GLN A 251 6.64 -4.62 -10.87
CA GLN A 251 5.40 -5.28 -11.31
C GLN A 251 4.18 -4.35 -11.30
N TYR A 252 4.18 -3.31 -10.45
CA TYR A 252 3.05 -2.39 -10.34
C TYR A 252 3.11 -1.22 -11.33
N LEU A 253 4.29 -0.90 -11.87
CA LEU A 253 4.47 0.20 -12.83
C LEU A 253 3.59 0.05 -14.08
N PRO A 254 3.56 -1.11 -14.78
CA PRO A 254 2.70 -1.30 -15.95
C PRO A 254 1.22 -1.12 -15.63
N HIS A 255 0.78 -1.54 -14.44
CA HIS A 255 -0.60 -1.41 -14.01
C HIS A 255 -1.01 0.04 -13.73
N VAL A 256 -0.16 0.81 -13.05
CA VAL A 256 -0.42 2.25 -12.79
C VAL A 256 -0.39 3.03 -14.11
N LEU A 257 0.61 2.78 -14.96
CA LEU A 257 0.72 3.40 -16.28
C LEU A 257 -0.47 3.03 -17.17
N GLY A 258 -0.86 1.75 -17.16
CA GLY A 258 -2.02 1.24 -17.87
C GLY A 258 -3.32 1.87 -17.41
N PHE A 259 -3.49 2.08 -16.10
CA PHE A 259 -4.63 2.81 -15.54
C PHE A 259 -4.69 4.26 -16.04
N LYS A 260 -3.54 4.96 -16.13
CA LYS A 260 -3.47 6.30 -16.73
C LYS A 260 -3.86 6.30 -18.21
N PHE A 261 -3.41 5.34 -19.01
CA PHE A 261 -3.85 5.21 -20.41
C PHE A 261 -5.33 4.87 -20.53
N GLN A 262 -5.85 4.05 -19.60
CA GLN A 262 -7.25 3.67 -19.53
C GLN A 262 -8.17 4.84 -19.19
N PHE A 263 -7.71 5.82 -18.43
CA PHE A 263 -8.46 7.04 -18.14
C PHE A 263 -8.87 7.79 -19.41
N TYR A 264 -7.97 7.86 -20.40
CA TYR A 264 -8.23 8.52 -21.68
C TYR A 264 -8.99 7.64 -22.70
N LYS A 265 -9.59 6.52 -22.27
CA LYS A 265 -10.41 5.67 -23.13
C LYS A 265 -11.81 6.25 -23.25
N GLY A 266 -12.15 6.74 -24.45
CA GLY A 266 -13.51 7.19 -24.76
C GLY A 266 -13.89 8.56 -24.20
N GLU A 267 -13.02 9.24 -23.46
CA GLU A 267 -13.19 10.68 -23.20
C GLU A 267 -12.97 11.49 -24.48
N ALA A 268 -13.60 12.67 -24.56
CA ALA A 268 -13.46 13.56 -25.72
C ALA A 268 -12.04 14.12 -25.88
N GLU A 269 -11.25 14.08 -24.80
CA GLU A 269 -9.90 14.63 -24.73
C GLU A 269 -8.86 13.62 -25.21
N ALA A 270 -7.96 14.08 -26.08
CA ALA A 270 -6.89 13.24 -26.63
C ALA A 270 -5.88 12.88 -25.52
N THR A 271 -5.31 11.67 -25.60
CA THR A 271 -4.25 11.25 -24.67
C THR A 271 -3.06 12.21 -24.79
N PRO A 272 -2.56 12.77 -23.68
CA PRO A 272 -1.56 13.83 -23.71
C PRO A 272 -0.20 13.32 -24.19
N LEU A 273 0.54 14.18 -24.91
CA LEU A 273 1.88 13.87 -25.41
C LEU A 273 2.89 13.60 -24.28
N SER A 274 2.68 14.22 -23.11
CA SER A 274 3.50 14.01 -21.92
C SER A 274 3.43 12.57 -21.41
N LEU A 275 2.26 11.95 -21.42
CA LEU A 275 2.06 10.56 -21.01
C LEU A 275 2.76 9.59 -21.98
N TYR A 276 2.67 9.83 -23.29
CA TYR A 276 3.42 9.05 -24.27
C TYR A 276 4.94 9.19 -24.06
N ALA A 277 5.42 10.41 -23.79
CA ALA A 277 6.83 10.66 -23.50
C ALA A 277 7.29 9.95 -22.22
N LEU A 278 6.49 9.98 -21.15
CA LEU A 278 6.77 9.25 -19.91
C LEU A 278 6.86 7.74 -20.17
N CYS A 279 5.87 7.17 -20.87
CA CYS A 279 5.87 5.76 -21.24
C CYS A 279 7.14 5.38 -22.03
N GLY A 280 7.50 6.18 -23.03
CA GLY A 280 8.71 5.96 -23.81
C GLY A 280 9.99 6.05 -22.98
N LEU A 281 10.05 6.93 -21.98
CA LEU A 281 11.19 7.06 -21.06
C LEU A 281 11.32 5.84 -20.15
N LEU A 282 10.21 5.33 -19.62
CA LEU A 282 10.20 4.13 -18.78
C LEU A 282 10.64 2.88 -19.58
N LEU A 283 10.18 2.75 -20.83
CA LEU A 283 10.62 1.70 -21.75
C LEU A 283 12.11 1.82 -22.06
N LYS A 284 12.60 3.03 -22.35
CA LYS A 284 14.03 3.29 -22.60
C LYS A 284 14.93 2.98 -21.41
N GLN A 285 14.44 3.18 -20.19
CA GLN A 285 15.17 2.82 -18.97
C GLN A 285 15.12 1.32 -18.66
N GLY A 286 14.24 0.57 -19.32
CA GLY A 286 13.97 -0.83 -18.99
C GLY A 286 13.26 -0.99 -17.64
N ALA A 287 12.54 0.04 -17.17
CA ALA A 287 11.73 -0.04 -15.95
C ALA A 287 10.40 -0.78 -16.22
N VAL A 288 9.96 -0.78 -17.48
CA VAL A 288 8.75 -1.44 -17.98
C VAL A 288 9.10 -2.09 -19.32
N GLU A 289 8.50 -3.24 -19.61
CA GLU A 289 8.62 -3.91 -20.91
C GLU A 289 7.43 -3.56 -21.82
N LEU A 290 7.66 -3.52 -23.14
CA LEU A 290 6.62 -3.16 -24.11
C LEU A 290 5.40 -4.08 -24.00
N GLU A 291 5.64 -5.37 -23.87
CA GLU A 291 4.65 -6.44 -23.75
C GLU A 291 3.71 -6.25 -22.55
N GLN A 292 4.18 -5.58 -21.50
CA GLN A 292 3.40 -5.29 -20.30
C GLN A 292 2.47 -4.08 -20.47
N VAL A 293 2.82 -3.14 -21.36
CA VAL A 293 2.03 -1.93 -21.60
C VAL A 293 0.95 -2.15 -22.67
N LEU A 294 1.27 -2.94 -23.71
CA LEU A 294 0.39 -3.18 -24.85
C LEU A 294 -1.05 -3.59 -24.50
N PRO A 295 -1.31 -4.47 -23.51
CA PRO A 295 -2.67 -4.85 -23.13
C PRO A 295 -3.52 -3.70 -22.59
N HIS A 296 -2.89 -2.62 -22.13
CA HIS A 296 -3.58 -1.48 -21.55
C HIS A 296 -3.93 -0.39 -22.57
N LEU A 297 -3.25 -0.37 -23.72
CA LEU A 297 -3.43 0.63 -24.77
C LEU A 297 -4.66 0.36 -25.63
N GLU A 298 -5.29 1.43 -26.11
CA GLU A 298 -6.37 1.37 -27.09
C GLU A 298 -6.12 2.24 -28.33
N PRO A 299 -6.59 1.82 -29.52
CA PRO A 299 -7.24 0.54 -29.81
C PRO A 299 -6.24 -0.63 -29.73
N SER A 300 -6.74 -1.86 -29.54
CA SER A 300 -5.89 -3.05 -29.56
C SER A 300 -5.18 -3.21 -30.91
N LEU A 301 -3.99 -3.81 -30.94
CA LEU A 301 -3.21 -3.95 -32.18
C LEU A 301 -3.99 -4.61 -33.33
N PRO A 302 -4.80 -5.67 -33.11
CA PRO A 302 -5.64 -6.24 -34.16
C PRO A 302 -6.70 -5.25 -34.65
N LYS A 303 -7.31 -4.50 -33.74
CA LYS A 303 -8.34 -3.51 -34.09
C LYS A 303 -7.74 -2.35 -34.88
N LEU A 304 -6.54 -1.92 -34.52
CA LEU A 304 -5.80 -0.88 -35.25
C LEU A 304 -5.52 -1.31 -36.71
N ARG A 305 -5.16 -2.58 -36.93
CA ARG A 305 -5.00 -3.15 -38.28
C ARG A 305 -6.28 -3.13 -39.08
N GLU A 306 -7.40 -3.54 -38.49
CA GLU A 306 -8.72 -3.48 -39.14
C GLU A 306 -9.11 -2.06 -39.53
N MET A 307 -8.91 -1.10 -38.61
CA MET A 307 -9.19 0.31 -38.86
C MET A 307 -8.35 0.84 -40.02
N HIS A 308 -7.05 0.59 -39.99
CA HIS A 308 -6.16 1.01 -41.08
C HIS A 308 -6.54 0.39 -42.42
N ALA A 309 -6.85 -0.91 -42.45
CA ALA A 309 -7.30 -1.58 -43.68
C ALA A 309 -8.61 -0.97 -44.22
N ALA A 310 -9.55 -0.61 -43.34
CA ALA A 310 -10.78 0.06 -43.71
C ALA A 310 -10.54 1.48 -44.26
N ASP A 311 -9.61 2.23 -43.67
CA ASP A 311 -9.25 3.57 -44.13
C ASP A 311 -8.52 3.53 -45.47
N VAL A 312 -7.59 2.59 -45.67
CA VAL A 312 -6.94 2.35 -46.97
C VAL A 312 -7.98 1.98 -48.04
N ALA A 313 -8.93 1.08 -47.73
CA ALA A 313 -10.00 0.73 -48.66
C ALA A 313 -10.89 1.94 -49.01
N ARG A 314 -11.18 2.81 -48.04
CA ARG A 314 -11.92 4.07 -48.25
C ARG A 314 -11.16 5.02 -49.16
N GLN A 315 -9.87 5.24 -48.91
CA GLN A 315 -9.02 6.10 -49.73
C GLN A 315 -8.89 5.58 -51.17
N VAL A 316 -8.72 4.26 -51.35
CA VAL A 316 -8.70 3.65 -52.69
C VAL A 316 -10.04 3.80 -53.40
N ALA A 317 -11.17 3.67 -52.69
CA ALA A 317 -12.50 3.89 -53.27
C ALA A 317 -12.73 5.36 -53.65
N ALA A 318 -12.26 6.31 -52.83
CA ALA A 318 -12.30 7.74 -53.14
C ALA A 318 -11.45 8.07 -54.37
N ALA A 319 -10.22 7.56 -54.44
CA ALA A 319 -9.33 7.75 -55.59
C ALA A 319 -9.94 7.22 -56.91
N LYS A 320 -10.66 6.09 -56.86
CA LYS A 320 -11.40 5.56 -58.02
C LYS A 320 -12.55 6.45 -58.49
N ARG A 321 -13.21 7.19 -57.58
CA ARG A 321 -14.27 8.17 -57.93
C ARG A 321 -13.71 9.43 -58.57
N ILE A 322 -12.52 9.87 -58.16
CA ILE A 322 -11.84 11.02 -58.77
C ILE A 322 -11.44 10.71 -60.22
N GLY A 323 -11.09 9.46 -60.53
CA GLY A 323 -10.81 9.00 -61.90
C GLY A 323 -12.03 8.90 -62.81
N SER A 324 -13.26 8.94 -62.29
CA SER A 324 -14.48 9.00 -63.09
C SER A 324 -14.93 10.44 -63.30
N VAL A 325 -14.31 11.14 -64.26
CA VAL A 325 -14.80 12.45 -64.71
C VAL A 325 -16.09 12.23 -65.49
N LEU A 326 -17.23 12.47 -64.84
CA LEU A 326 -18.51 12.70 -65.49
C LEU A 326 -18.49 14.09 -66.13
N PHE A 327 -18.76 14.17 -67.43
CA PHE A 327 -19.11 15.42 -68.11
C PHE A 327 -20.49 15.87 -67.60
N GLY A 328 -20.52 16.72 -66.57
CA GLY A 328 -21.75 17.35 -66.08
C GLY A 328 -21.50 18.14 -64.81
N ASP A 329 -21.89 19.43 -64.82
CA ASP A 329 -21.75 20.37 -63.71
C ASP A 329 -22.26 19.79 -62.39
N ALA A 330 -21.33 19.39 -61.52
CA ALA A 330 -21.60 19.13 -60.12
C ALA A 330 -20.77 20.11 -59.27
N LYS A 331 -21.46 20.90 -58.45
CA LYS A 331 -20.89 21.84 -57.48
C LYS A 331 -19.83 21.16 -56.61
N PRO A 332 -18.79 21.90 -56.16
CA PRO A 332 -17.72 21.31 -55.38
C PRO A 332 -18.26 20.88 -54.01
N ALA A 333 -17.70 19.79 -53.48
CA ALA A 333 -17.99 19.20 -52.17
C ALA A 333 -16.92 19.52 -51.09
N PRO A 334 -16.49 20.78 -50.87
CA PRO A 334 -15.41 21.07 -49.94
C PRO A 334 -15.83 20.98 -48.45
N ALA A 335 -17.12 20.84 -48.15
CA ALA A 335 -17.62 20.74 -46.77
C ALA A 335 -17.52 19.31 -46.20
N GLU A 336 -17.84 18.28 -46.99
CA GLU A 336 -17.76 16.87 -46.53
C GLU A 336 -16.32 16.38 -46.42
N GLU A 337 -15.40 16.87 -47.26
CA GLU A 337 -13.97 16.53 -47.19
C GLU A 337 -13.29 17.16 -45.95
N ALA A 338 -13.64 18.40 -45.59
CA ALA A 338 -13.09 19.06 -44.40
C ALA A 338 -13.62 18.46 -43.08
N GLU A 339 -14.88 18.01 -43.05
CA GLU A 339 -15.45 17.29 -41.91
C GLU A 339 -14.83 15.89 -41.75
N ALA A 340 -14.56 15.19 -42.85
CA ALA A 340 -13.87 13.90 -42.84
C ALA A 340 -12.39 14.01 -42.44
N GLU A 341 -11.69 15.07 -42.82
CA GLU A 341 -10.31 15.36 -42.39
C GLU A 341 -10.25 15.71 -40.89
N ALA A 342 -11.21 16.48 -40.36
CA ALA A 342 -11.29 16.79 -38.94
C ALA A 342 -11.66 15.56 -38.07
N GLU A 343 -12.55 14.69 -38.54
CA GLU A 343 -12.84 13.41 -37.87
C GLU A 343 -11.66 12.42 -37.97
N ALA A 344 -10.92 12.41 -39.08
CA ALA A 344 -9.73 11.57 -39.24
C ALA A 344 -8.56 12.04 -38.34
N ASP A 345 -8.34 13.35 -38.20
CA ASP A 345 -7.32 13.93 -37.32
C ASP A 345 -7.66 13.68 -35.84
N GLY A 346 -8.95 13.80 -35.47
CA GLY A 346 -9.45 13.40 -34.16
C GLY A 346 -9.36 11.90 -33.89
N GLY A 347 -9.51 11.05 -34.92
CA GLY A 347 -9.29 9.61 -34.84
C GLY A 347 -7.82 9.22 -34.68
N ALA A 348 -6.90 9.96 -35.32
CA ALA A 348 -5.46 9.73 -35.26
C ALA A 348 -4.86 10.06 -33.89
N ALA A 349 -5.36 11.11 -33.23
CA ALA A 349 -4.99 11.45 -31.85
C ALA A 349 -5.44 10.41 -30.82
N ARG A 350 -6.41 9.55 -31.17
CA ARG A 350 -6.95 8.49 -30.29
C ARG A 350 -6.19 7.16 -30.41
N MET A 351 -5.21 7.05 -31.32
CA MET A 351 -4.46 5.82 -31.54
C MET A 351 -3.27 5.72 -30.60
N GLN A 352 -3.50 5.28 -29.36
CA GLN A 352 -2.47 5.24 -28.32
C GLN A 352 -1.22 4.44 -28.70
N PRO A 353 -1.29 3.28 -29.38
CA PRO A 353 -0.10 2.56 -29.84
C PRO A 353 0.78 3.40 -30.78
N LEU A 354 0.19 4.21 -31.68
CA LEU A 354 0.94 5.08 -32.58
C LEU A 354 1.51 6.31 -31.86
N GLY A 355 0.83 6.80 -30.84
CA GLY A 355 1.34 7.83 -29.94
C GLY A 355 2.58 7.37 -29.17
N VAL A 356 2.55 6.16 -28.59
CA VAL A 356 3.70 5.53 -27.95
C VAL A 356 4.85 5.32 -28.95
N LEU A 357 4.55 4.86 -30.18
CA LEU A 357 5.56 4.73 -31.23
C LEU A 357 6.24 6.06 -31.55
N SER A 358 5.47 7.14 -31.69
CA SER A 358 6.03 8.49 -31.93
C SER A 358 6.97 8.90 -30.79
N ALA A 359 6.58 8.69 -29.54
CA ALA A 359 7.42 9.00 -28.38
C ALA A 359 8.72 8.18 -28.35
N LEU A 360 8.66 6.88 -28.61
CA LEU A 360 9.85 6.01 -28.68
C LEU A 360 10.85 6.48 -29.75
N LEU A 361 10.34 6.84 -30.94
CA LEU A 361 11.17 7.35 -32.04
C LEU A 361 11.81 8.70 -31.67
N GLN A 362 11.06 9.61 -31.02
CA GLN A 362 11.61 10.88 -30.54
C GLN A 362 12.71 10.68 -29.48
N LEU A 363 12.55 9.68 -28.61
CA LEU A 363 13.55 9.30 -27.60
C LEU A 363 14.72 8.47 -28.16
N ARG A 364 14.65 8.11 -29.45
CA ARG A 364 15.63 7.30 -30.18
C ARG A 364 15.82 5.91 -29.58
N GLU A 365 14.77 5.39 -28.96
CA GLU A 365 14.75 4.02 -28.48
C GLU A 365 14.27 3.15 -29.65
N TRP A 366 15.21 2.54 -30.37
CA TRP A 366 14.90 1.78 -31.58
C TRP A 366 14.46 0.34 -31.29
N GLY A 367 14.86 -0.25 -30.17
CA GLY A 367 14.57 -1.66 -29.87
C GLY A 367 13.08 -1.90 -29.71
N SER A 368 12.43 -1.16 -28.82
CA SER A 368 10.99 -1.25 -28.60
C SER A 368 10.21 -0.64 -29.76
N ALA A 369 10.73 0.41 -30.42
CA ALA A 369 10.07 0.97 -31.61
C ALA A 369 10.02 -0.04 -32.77
N SER A 370 11.13 -0.71 -33.07
CA SER A 370 11.20 -1.77 -34.09
C SER A 370 10.27 -2.92 -33.72
N ARG A 371 10.27 -3.33 -32.44
CA ARG A 371 9.39 -4.38 -31.97
C ARG A 371 7.92 -4.02 -32.12
N LEU A 372 7.54 -2.77 -31.80
CA LEU A 372 6.18 -2.28 -31.99
C LEU A 372 5.79 -2.22 -33.47
N MET A 373 6.70 -1.81 -34.35
CA MET A 373 6.47 -1.82 -35.81
C MET A 373 6.29 -3.25 -36.35
N GLU A 374 7.07 -4.22 -35.89
CA GLU A 374 6.86 -5.65 -36.21
C GLU A 374 5.50 -6.15 -35.74
N LEU A 375 5.10 -5.78 -34.52
CA LEU A 375 3.80 -6.15 -33.97
C LEU A 375 2.64 -5.43 -34.67
N LEU A 376 2.91 -4.36 -35.41
CA LEU A 376 1.98 -3.62 -36.26
C LEU A 376 2.07 -4.01 -37.74
N ASP A 377 2.65 -5.18 -38.06
CA ASP A 377 2.75 -5.65 -39.45
C ASP A 377 1.43 -5.49 -40.21
N GLY A 378 1.54 -4.95 -41.44
CA GLY A 378 0.41 -4.56 -42.29
C GLY A 378 -0.16 -3.17 -42.07
N VAL A 379 0.29 -2.40 -41.07
CA VAL A 379 -0.09 -0.99 -40.86
C VAL A 379 1.01 -0.08 -41.41
N ASP A 380 0.65 0.86 -42.30
CA ASP A 380 1.59 1.93 -42.68
C ASP A 380 1.73 2.93 -41.53
N VAL A 381 2.71 2.67 -40.66
CA VAL A 381 3.02 3.55 -39.52
C VAL A 381 3.44 4.96 -39.95
N ALA A 382 3.96 5.13 -41.19
CA ALA A 382 4.38 6.44 -41.69
C ALA A 382 3.21 7.30 -42.18
N SER A 383 2.05 6.69 -42.45
CA SER A 383 0.81 7.42 -42.74
C SER A 383 0.36 8.32 -41.59
N TYR A 384 0.74 7.99 -40.36
CA TYR A 384 0.48 8.82 -39.19
C TYR A 384 1.51 9.97 -39.10
N PRO A 385 1.10 11.25 -39.22
CA PRO A 385 2.04 12.37 -39.38
C PRO A 385 3.08 12.52 -38.26
N PRO A 386 2.75 12.34 -36.96
CA PRO A 386 3.74 12.42 -35.89
C PRO A 386 4.81 11.31 -35.95
N VAL A 387 4.46 10.12 -36.44
CA VAL A 387 5.43 9.01 -36.61
C VAL A 387 6.29 9.25 -37.84
N GLY A 388 5.68 9.64 -38.97
CA GLY A 388 6.43 10.00 -40.19
C GLY A 388 7.45 11.12 -39.94
N ALA A 389 7.03 12.19 -39.25
CA ALA A 389 7.93 13.27 -38.88
C ALA A 389 9.07 12.81 -37.94
N ALA A 390 8.79 11.91 -36.99
CA ALA A 390 9.82 11.37 -36.11
C ALA A 390 10.83 10.49 -36.87
N LEU A 391 10.37 9.64 -37.79
CA LEU A 391 11.23 8.84 -38.67
C LEU A 391 12.14 9.73 -39.54
N CYS A 392 11.57 10.78 -40.16
CA CYS A 392 12.36 11.74 -40.93
C CYS A 392 13.44 12.43 -40.08
N ARG A 393 13.14 12.80 -38.82
CA ARG A 393 14.14 13.38 -37.90
C ARG A 393 15.25 12.40 -37.54
N ILE A 394 14.95 11.10 -37.42
CA ILE A 394 15.97 10.08 -37.19
C ILE A 394 16.88 9.95 -38.41
N VAL A 395 16.30 9.88 -39.61
CA VAL A 395 17.06 9.81 -40.87
C VAL A 395 17.91 11.06 -41.05
N ASP A 396 17.36 12.26 -40.83
CA ASP A 396 18.11 13.52 -40.86
C ASP A 396 19.28 13.46 -39.88
N PHE A 397 19.05 13.06 -38.63
CA PHE A 397 20.13 12.94 -37.65
C PHE A 397 21.25 11.96 -38.06
N LEU A 398 20.89 10.79 -38.58
CA LEU A 398 21.85 9.76 -38.99
C LEU A 398 22.64 10.19 -40.23
N THR A 399 21.99 10.88 -41.17
CA THR A 399 22.58 11.30 -42.44
C THR A 399 23.31 12.65 -42.34
N LYS A 400 22.99 13.49 -41.35
CA LYS A 400 23.59 14.81 -41.12
C LYS A 400 25.13 14.85 -41.19
N PRO A 401 25.90 13.96 -40.52
CA PRO A 401 27.36 14.00 -40.61
C PRO A 401 27.87 13.73 -42.03
N ALA A 402 27.25 12.81 -42.76
CA ALA A 402 27.62 12.48 -44.14
C ALA A 402 27.19 13.60 -45.10
N TYR A 403 25.96 14.10 -44.95
CA TYR A 403 25.40 15.18 -45.78
C TYR A 403 26.17 16.48 -45.59
N ALA A 404 26.65 16.79 -44.38
CA ALA A 404 27.47 17.97 -44.11
C ALA A 404 28.73 18.03 -44.99
N THR A 405 29.34 16.89 -45.32
CA THR A 405 30.55 16.85 -46.16
C THR A 405 30.29 17.13 -47.64
N VAL A 406 29.06 16.90 -48.10
CA VAL A 406 28.65 17.05 -49.51
C VAL A 406 27.80 18.30 -49.75
N SER A 407 27.20 18.85 -48.69
CA SER A 407 26.26 19.97 -48.77
C SER A 407 26.91 21.23 -49.34
N VAL A 408 26.16 21.95 -50.16
CA VAL A 408 26.58 23.22 -50.76
C VAL A 408 26.85 24.28 -49.68
N GLY A 409 26.14 24.19 -48.54
CA GLY A 409 26.35 25.06 -47.36
C GLY A 409 27.72 24.92 -46.72
N ALA A 410 28.30 23.72 -46.65
CA ALA A 410 29.65 23.50 -46.14
C ALA A 410 30.75 24.01 -47.08
N ARG A 411 30.44 24.21 -48.36
CA ARG A 411 31.34 24.81 -49.36
C ARG A 411 31.24 26.35 -49.42
N LEU A 412 30.12 26.93 -49.01
CA LEU A 412 29.86 28.39 -49.09
C LEU A 412 29.96 29.12 -47.75
N LEU A 413 29.78 28.42 -46.62
CA LEU A 413 29.94 28.98 -45.28
C LEU A 413 31.16 28.33 -44.62
N PRO A 414 32.28 29.06 -44.41
CA PRO A 414 33.37 28.52 -43.63
C PRO A 414 32.85 28.20 -42.22
N SER A 415 32.98 26.94 -41.81
CA SER A 415 32.61 26.46 -40.49
C SER A 415 33.27 27.35 -39.42
N LYS A 416 32.47 27.97 -38.54
CA LYS A 416 33.00 28.47 -37.26
C LYS A 416 33.64 27.28 -36.57
N GLU A 417 34.94 27.36 -36.28
CA GLU A 417 35.66 26.35 -35.52
C GLU A 417 34.87 25.98 -34.26
N VAL A 418 34.49 24.71 -34.18
CA VAL A 418 34.00 24.12 -32.94
C VAL A 418 35.18 24.13 -31.98
N GLN A 419 35.15 25.02 -30.98
CA GLN A 419 36.11 24.98 -29.89
C GLN A 419 36.05 23.60 -29.24
N LYS A 420 37.16 22.86 -29.35
CA LYS A 420 37.38 21.61 -28.66
C LYS A 420 37.23 21.86 -27.15
N PRO A 421 36.42 21.09 -26.40
CA PRO A 421 36.40 21.22 -24.94
C PRO A 421 37.81 20.94 -24.40
N PRO A 422 38.27 21.68 -23.37
CA PRO A 422 39.59 21.46 -22.79
C PRO A 422 39.70 20.03 -22.26
N ALA A 423 40.84 19.39 -22.51
CA ALA A 423 41.15 18.06 -21.99
C ALA A 423 41.09 18.07 -20.45
N PRO A 424 40.68 16.96 -19.81
CA PRO A 424 40.71 16.86 -18.35
C PRO A 424 42.16 17.07 -17.87
N ALA A 425 42.33 17.99 -16.92
CA ALA A 425 43.62 18.26 -16.31
C ALA A 425 44.22 16.96 -15.74
N ALA A 426 45.44 16.66 -16.16
CA ALA A 426 46.23 15.58 -15.56
C ALA A 426 46.32 15.83 -14.05
N ALA A 427 46.04 14.80 -13.27
CA ALA A 427 46.23 14.82 -11.83
C ALA A 427 47.66 15.27 -11.51
N GLU A 428 47.77 16.41 -10.83
CA GLU A 428 49.04 16.89 -10.28
C GLU A 428 49.58 15.82 -9.32
N ALA A 429 50.72 15.26 -9.70
CA ALA A 429 51.53 14.45 -8.81
C ALA A 429 51.95 15.33 -7.63
N ARG A 430 51.54 14.95 -6.42
CA ARG A 430 52.04 15.53 -5.17
C ARG A 430 53.57 15.45 -5.14
N PRO A 431 54.29 16.53 -4.79
CA PRO A 431 55.71 16.44 -4.51
C PRO A 431 55.93 15.70 -3.19
N ALA A 432 56.86 14.76 -3.20
CA ALA A 432 57.38 14.14 -1.99
C ALA A 432 58.29 15.16 -1.28
N GLU A 433 57.76 15.83 -0.26
CA GLU A 433 58.58 16.61 0.67
C GLU A 433 59.13 15.71 1.79
N GLY A 434 60.45 15.55 1.77
CA GLY A 434 61.29 15.86 2.93
C GLY A 434 61.05 15.07 4.21
N GLY A 435 61.70 13.91 4.31
CA GLY A 435 62.09 13.37 5.60
C GLY A 435 63.07 14.34 6.29
N GLY A 436 62.68 14.85 7.47
CA GLY A 436 63.50 15.76 8.24
C GLY A 436 62.82 16.24 9.52
N SER A 437 62.57 15.35 10.48
CA SER A 437 62.39 15.74 11.88
C SER A 437 63.41 15.00 12.75
N GLY A 438 64.47 15.70 13.14
CA GLY A 438 65.39 15.28 14.19
C GLY A 438 64.91 15.73 15.58
N GLY A 439 65.26 14.92 16.58
CA GLY A 439 65.22 15.23 18.02
C GLY A 439 63.89 14.87 18.69
N GLY A 440 63.81 14.09 19.76
CA GLY A 440 64.80 13.49 20.65
C GLY A 440 64.08 13.05 21.93
N SER A 441 64.77 12.28 22.78
CA SER A 441 64.30 11.64 24.03
C SER A 441 63.46 10.37 23.79
N GLY A 442 63.72 9.21 24.40
CA GLY A 442 64.65 8.86 25.47
C GLY A 442 63.97 7.80 26.36
N GLY A 443 64.63 6.66 26.57
CA GLY A 443 64.40 5.82 27.74
C GLY A 443 63.85 4.40 27.50
N GLY A 444 64.60 3.41 28.03
CA GLY A 444 64.10 2.14 28.58
C GLY A 444 63.85 1.03 27.55
N THR A 445 64.77 0.11 27.26
CA THR A 445 65.19 -1.03 28.10
C THR A 445 64.00 -1.88 28.56
N THR A 446 63.80 -3.08 27.98
CA THR A 446 64.15 -4.39 28.57
C THR A 446 63.61 -5.54 27.71
N ALA A 447 64.36 -6.63 27.76
CA ALA A 447 64.17 -7.91 27.08
C ALA A 447 62.88 -8.66 27.44
N GLY A 448 62.54 -9.62 26.58
CA GLY A 448 61.51 -10.64 26.76
C GLY A 448 61.24 -11.34 25.45
#